data_AF-A0A5C7KXU4-F1
#
_entry.id   AF-A0A5C7KXU4-F1
#
_cell.length_a   1.000
_cell.length_b   1.000
_cell.length_c   1.000
_cell.angle_alpha   90.00
_cell.angle_beta   90.00
_cell.angle_gamma   90.00
#
_symmetry.space_group_name_H-M   'P 1'
#
loop_
_entity.id
_entity.type
_entity.pdbx_description
1 polymer ?
#
loop_
_entity_poly.entity_id
_entity_poly.type
_entity_poly.pdbx_seq_one_letter_code
_entity_poly.pdbx_strand_id
1 'polypeptide(L)' 'MNDNENSITTKITKIGNSKGIIVPRQVIKSLSLEEGDSVEMYYHEDTQELVISFPSTKQLKLSNT' A
#
# COMPACT_ATOMS: atom_id res chain seq x y z
N MET A 1 13.73 3.88 22.29
CA MET A 1 13.01 3.42 21.09
C MET A 1 12.16 4.60 20.68
N ASN A 2 12.53 5.27 19.58
CA ASN A 2 11.74 6.38 19.05
C ASN A 2 10.99 5.81 17.85
N ASP A 3 9.75 5.45 18.10
CA ASP A 3 8.81 5.04 17.07
C ASP A 3 8.54 6.27 16.20
N ASN A 4 9.24 6.36 15.07
CA ASN A 4 8.91 7.30 14.01
C ASN A 4 7.59 6.85 13.40
N GLU A 5 6.49 7.21 14.06
CA GLU A 5 5.14 7.07 13.52
C GLU A 5 5.00 8.09 12.38
N ASN A 6 5.44 7.67 11.20
CA ASN A 6 5.36 8.48 10.00
C ASN A 6 3.90 8.46 9.53
N SER A 7 3.03 9.23 10.19
CA SER A 7 1.60 9.31 9.84
C SER A 7 1.48 9.96 8.46
N ILE A 8 1.25 9.16 7.42
CA ILE A 8 1.09 9.70 6.07
C ILE A 8 -0.40 9.98 5.84
N THR A 9 -0.78 11.26 5.90
CA THR A 9 -2.14 11.69 5.54
C THR A 9 -2.28 11.68 4.01
N THR A 10 -3.22 10.87 3.51
CA THR A 10 -3.57 10.82 2.09
C THR A 10 -5.02 11.26 1.90
N LYS A 11 -5.47 11.38 0.64
CA LYS A 11 -6.84 11.79 0.31
C LYS A 11 -7.50 10.80 -0.64
N ILE A 12 -8.81 10.64 -0.48
CA ILE A 12 -9.66 10.00 -1.48
C ILE A 12 -9.80 10.96 -2.66
N THR A 13 -9.61 10.46 -3.88
CA THR A 13 -9.69 11.22 -5.13
C THR A 13 -10.56 10.51 -6.17
N LYS A 14 -11.00 11.24 -7.20
CA LYS A 14 -11.70 10.66 -8.36
C LYS A 14 -10.66 10.20 -9.39
N ILE A 15 -10.78 8.96 -9.84
CA ILE A 15 -9.96 8.37 -10.92
C ILE A 15 -10.95 7.84 -11.96
N GLY A 16 -11.08 8.53 -13.10
CA GLY A 16 -12.11 8.23 -14.09
C GLY A 16 -13.52 8.25 -13.47
N ASN A 17 -14.22 7.12 -13.52
CA ASN A 17 -15.55 6.95 -12.92
C ASN A 17 -15.51 6.35 -11.50
N SER A 18 -14.32 6.11 -10.95
CA SER A 18 -14.12 5.46 -9.65
C SER A 18 -13.55 6.42 -8.60
N LYS A 19 -13.57 5.98 -7.34
CA LYS A 19 -12.78 6.57 -6.26
C LYS A 19 -11.47 5.79 -6.11
N GLY A 20 -10.43 6.49 -5.69
CA GLY A 20 -9.14 5.88 -5.36
C GLY A 20 -8.48 6.60 -4.19
N ILE A 21 -7.46 5.98 -3.63
CA ILE A 21 -6.61 6.53 -2.58
C ILE A 21 -5.21 6.71 -3.16
N ILE A 22 -4.58 7.83 -2.86
CA ILE A 22 -3.19 8.06 -3.26
C ILE A 22 -2.28 7.31 -2.30
N VAL A 23 -1.63 6.25 -2.77
CA VAL A 23 -0.66 5.50 -1.97
C VAL A 23 0.69 6.24 -1.95
N PRO A 24 1.31 6.43 -0.78
CA PRO A 24 2.59 7.13 -0.68
C PRO A 24 3.69 6.42 -1.45
N ARG A 25 4.57 7.19 -2.12
CA ARG A 25 5.69 6.65 -2.91
C ARG A 25 6.60 5.71 -2.10
N GLN A 26 6.75 5.96 -0.81
CA GLN A 26 7.55 5.11 0.08
C GLN A 26 6.99 3.69 0.17
N VAL A 27 5.66 3.54 0.30
CA VAL A 27 5.00 2.22 0.34
C VAL A 27 5.21 1.47 -0.97
N ILE A 28 4.99 2.14 -2.11
CA ILE A 28 5.19 1.56 -3.45
C ILE A 28 6.61 1.03 -3.62
N LYS A 29 7.62 1.82 -3.22
CA LYS A 29 9.03 1.41 -3.31
C LYS A 29 9.37 0.27 -2.36
N SER A 30 8.95 0.36 -1.10
CA SER A 30 9.28 -0.65 -0.09
C SER A 30 8.69 -2.02 -0.42
N LEU A 31 7.53 -2.04 -1.06
CA LEU A 31 6.84 -3.27 -1.45
C LEU A 31 7.12 -3.69 -2.91
N SER A 32 7.91 -2.89 -3.65
CA SER A 32 8.22 -3.12 -5.07
C SER A 32 6.97 -3.31 -5.93
N LEU A 33 5.96 -2.48 -5.69
CA LEU A 33 4.67 -2.54 -6.38
C LEU A 33 4.74 -1.86 -7.75
N GLU A 34 4.07 -2.47 -8.71
CA GLU A 34 3.94 -1.97 -10.08
C GLU A 34 2.46 -1.75 -10.44
N GLU A 35 2.25 -0.96 -11.49
CA GLU A 35 0.91 -0.79 -12.06
C GLU A 35 0.39 -2.14 -12.57
N GLY A 36 -0.83 -2.50 -12.18
CA GLY A 36 -1.46 -3.78 -12.53
C GLY A 36 -1.25 -4.89 -11.51
N ASP A 37 -0.43 -4.69 -10.47
CA ASP A 37 -0.32 -5.64 -9.37
C ASP A 37 -1.68 -5.80 -8.65
N SER A 38 -2.05 -7.05 -8.38
CA SER A 38 -3.28 -7.37 -7.64
C SER A 38 -3.10 -7.11 -6.15
N VAL A 39 -4.14 -6.56 -5.53
CA VAL A 39 -4.18 -6.25 -4.10
C VAL A 39 -5.47 -6.77 -3.49
N GLU A 40 -5.42 -7.06 -2.19
CA GLU A 40 -6.59 -7.44 -1.40
C GLU A 40 -6.92 -6.32 -0.44
N MET A 41 -8.20 -6.02 -0.25
CA MET A 41 -8.67 -4.96 0.63
C MET A 41 -9.70 -5.52 1.62
N TYR A 42 -9.52 -5.17 2.89
CA TYR A 42 -10.41 -5.57 3.97
C TYR A 42 -10.80 -4.34 4.78
N TYR A 43 -12.09 -4.23 5.10
CA TYR A 43 -12.58 -3.20 6.02
C TYR A 43 -12.88 -3.86 7.37
N HIS A 44 -12.19 -3.43 8.40
CA HIS A 44 -12.47 -3.82 9.77
C HIS A 44 -13.48 -2.85 10.37
N GLU A 45 -14.75 -3.28 10.47
CA GLU A 45 -15.84 -2.41 10.93
C GLU A 45 -15.63 -1.91 12.37
N ASP A 46 -15.07 -2.76 13.23
CA ASP A 46 -14.87 -2.46 14.66
C ASP A 46 -13.83 -1.36 14.89
N THR A 47 -12.78 -1.31 14.07
CA THR A 47 -11.70 -0.31 14.17
C THR A 47 -11.83 0.82 13.15
N GLN A 48 -12.77 0.70 12.20
CA GLN A 48 -12.94 1.59 11.05
C GLN A 48 -11.68 1.71 10.18
N GLU A 49 -10.90 0.63 10.11
CA GLU A 49 -9.65 0.57 9.35
C GLU A 49 -9.86 -0.09 7.99
N LEU A 50 -9.35 0.55 6.94
CA LEU A 50 -9.19 -0.06 5.62
C LEU A 50 -7.76 -0.61 5.52
N VAL A 51 -7.63 -1.93 5.45
CA VAL A 51 -6.36 -2.64 5.31
C VAL A 51 -6.18 -3.06 3.87
N ILE A 52 -4.99 -2.80 3.31
CA ILE A 52 -4.59 -3.22 1.97
C ILE A 52 -3.42 -4.20 2.11
N SER A 53 -3.61 -5.41 1.61
CA SER A 53 -2.62 -6.48 1.59
C SER A 53 -2.10 -6.69 0.16
N PHE A 54 -0.79 -6.91 0.04
CA PHE A 54 -0.09 -7.06 -1.24
C PHE A 54 0.48 -8.50 -1.33
N PRO A 55 -0.28 -9.48 -1.85
CA PRO A 55 0.10 -10.90 -1.78
C PRO A 55 1.30 -11.27 -2.67
N SER A 56 1.51 -10.52 -3.77
CA SER A 56 2.63 -10.72 -4.68
C SER A 56 3.66 -9.61 -4.50
N THR A 57 4.40 -9.62 -3.40
CA THR A 57 5.63 -8.81 -3.34
C THR A 57 6.69 -9.50 -4.20
N LYS A 58 7.18 -8.83 -5.23
CA LYS A 58 8.37 -9.27 -5.96
C LYS A 58 9.56 -9.16 -5.02
N GLN A 59 9.78 -10.19 -4.20
CA GLN A 59 10.94 -10.25 -3.34
C GLN A 59 12.17 -10.21 -4.24
N LEU A 60 13.00 -9.17 -4.09
CA LEU A 60 14.28 -9.08 -4.77
C LEU A 60 15.08 -10.32 -4.38
N LYS A 61 15.21 -11.27 -5.30
CA LYS A 61 16.08 -12.43 -5.11
C LYS A 61 17.48 -11.89 -4.89
N LEU A 62 18.07 -12.16 -3.72
CA LEU A 62 19.48 -11.94 -3.50
C LEU A 62 20.22 -12.95 -4.39
N SER A 63 20.66 -12.51 -5.58
CA SER A 63 21.53 -13.31 -6.42
C SER A 63 22.91 -13.31 -5.77
N ASN A 64 23.18 -14.31 -4.93
CA ASN A 64 24.53 -14.59 -4.45
C ASN A 64 25.38 -14.94 -5.68
N THR A 65 26.32 -14.05 -6.02
CA THR A 65 27.40 -14.33 -6.97
C THR A 65 28.61 -14.82 -6.18
#